data_AF-A0A7Z1SFV4-F1
#
_entry.id   AF-A0A7Z1SFV4-F1
#
_cell.length_a   1.000
_cell.length_b   1.000
_cell.length_c   1.000
_cell.angle_alpha   90.00
_cell.angle_beta   90.00
_cell.angle_gamma   90.00
#
_symmetry.space_group_name_H-M   'P 1'
#
loop_
_entity.id
_entity.type
_entity.pdbx_description
1 polymer ?
#
loop_
_entity_poly.entity_id
_entity_poly.type
_entity_poly.pdbx_seq_one_letter_code
_entity_poly.pdbx_strand_id
1 'polypeptide(L)' 'APNDFEITIRELEAKTGAGFIVALTGAIMTMPGLPKKPAALNMDVTDDGKAIGLF' A
#
# COMPACT_ATOMS: atom_id res chain seq x y z
N ALA A 1 20.86 16.00 -4.70
CA ALA A 1 20.14 15.70 -3.45
C ALA A 1 19.71 17.02 -2.83
N PRO A 2 18.46 17.15 -2.36
CA PRO A 2 18.02 18.35 -1.62
C PRO A 2 18.69 18.39 -0.24
N ASN A 3 19.09 19.59 0.19
CA ASN A 3 19.67 19.86 1.50
C ASN A 3 18.88 20.99 2.18
N ASP A 4 18.98 21.12 3.50
CA ASP A 4 18.40 22.20 4.30
C ASP A 4 16.86 22.35 4.20
N PHE A 5 16.14 21.23 4.19
CA PHE A 5 14.67 21.22 4.25
C PHE A 5 14.16 20.75 5.61
N GLU A 6 13.07 21.35 6.06
CA GLU A 6 12.40 20.96 7.30
C GLU A 6 11.41 19.83 7.06
N ILE A 7 11.35 18.86 7.99
CA ILE A 7 10.38 17.77 7.96
C ILE A 7 9.36 18.01 9.06
N THR A 8 8.09 18.16 8.67
CA THR A 8 6.99 18.23 9.63
C THR A 8 6.51 16.83 9.98
N ILE A 9 6.48 16.51 11.27
CA ILE A 9 5.88 15.27 11.80
C ILE A 9 4.46 15.61 12.26
N ARG A 10 3.45 14.94 11.68
CA ARG A 10 2.04 15.15 12.03
C ARG A 10 1.61 14.31 13.22
N GLU A 11 2.11 13.08 13.32
CA GLU A 11 1.62 12.09 14.27
C GLU A 11 2.71 11.05 14.58
N LEU A 12 2.66 10.50 15.80
CA LEU A 12 3.53 9.42 16.27
C LEU A 12 2.67 8.22 16.68
N GLU A 13 2.94 7.05 16.12
CA GLU A 13 2.24 5.81 16.46
C GLU A 13 3.19 4.81 17.13
N ALA A 14 2.91 4.44 18.38
CA ALA A 14 3.71 3.46 19.12
C ALA A 14 3.28 2.03 18.78
N LYS A 15 4.13 1.28 18.07
CA LYS A 15 3.95 -0.17 17.82
C LYS A 15 4.61 -0.96 18.94
N THR A 16 4.01 -0.94 20.12
CA THR A 16 4.58 -1.53 21.36
C THR A 16 4.90 -3.03 21.25
N GLY A 17 4.14 -3.78 20.45
CA GLY A 17 4.44 -5.19 20.17
C GLY A 17 5.64 -5.40 19.24
N ALA A 18 5.94 -4.44 18.36
CA ALA A 18 7.06 -4.52 17.42
C ALA A 18 8.32 -3.79 17.94
N GLY A 19 8.19 -2.97 18.99
CA GLY A 19 9.30 -2.30 19.67
C GLY A 19 9.76 -0.99 19.04
N PHE A 20 8.94 -0.33 18.22
CA PHE A 20 9.28 0.95 17.59
C PHE A 20 8.13 1.95 17.53
N ILE A 21 8.46 3.21 17.25
CA ILE A 21 7.52 4.31 17.02
C ILE A 21 7.58 4.71 15.54
N VAL A 22 6.43 4.84 14.90
CA VAL A 22 6.29 5.32 13.52
C VAL A 22 6.04 6.83 13.54
N ALA A 23 6.91 7.61 12.89
CA ALA A 23 6.71 9.05 12.70
C ALA A 23 6.08 9.34 11.34
N LEU A 24 4.83 9.80 11.34
CA LEU A 24 4.04 10.07 10.15
C LEU A 24 4.27 11.51 9.70
N THR A 25 4.90 11.70 8.54
CA THR A 25 5.18 13.02 7.95
C THR A 25 4.08 13.51 7.01
N GLY A 26 3.22 12.59 6.55
CA GLY A 26 2.15 12.88 5.60
C GLY A 26 1.05 11.83 5.63
N ALA A 27 0.20 11.82 4.60
CA ALA A 27 -0.78 10.78 4.41
C ALA A 27 -0.10 9.49 3.93
N ILE A 28 -0.23 8.42 4.70
CA ILE A 28 0.24 7.08 4.32
C ILE A 28 -0.99 6.24 3.97
N MET A 29 -1.01 5.67 2.77
CA MET A 29 -2.05 4.71 2.39
C MET A 29 -1.74 3.35 2.98
N THR A 30 -2.54 2.95 3.98
CA THR A 30 -2.48 1.60 4.58
C THR A 30 -3.41 0.60 3.90
N MET A 31 -4.40 1.09 3.16
CA MET A 31 -5.39 0.28 2.45
C MET A 31 -5.52 0.78 1.00
N PRO A 32 -4.83 0.16 0.03
CA PRO A 32 -4.93 0.56 -1.36
C PRO A 32 -6.32 0.24 -1.92
N GLY A 33 -6.90 1.17 -2.67
CA GLY A 33 -8.13 0.95 -3.43
C GLY A 33 -7.88 0.24 -4.76
N LEU A 34 -8.97 -0.16 -5.42
CA LEU A 34 -8.91 -0.71 -6.78
C LEU A 34 -8.79 0.41 -7.82
N PRO A 35 -8.02 0.21 -8.90
CA PRO A 35 -7.95 1.15 -10.01
C PRO A 35 -9.25 1.11 -10.85
N LYS A 36 -9.43 2.10 -11.73
CA LYS A 36 -10.62 2.21 -12.60
C LYS A 36 -10.94 0.94 -13.40
N LYS A 37 -9.92 0.21 -13.83
CA LYS A 37 -10.03 -1.12 -14.43
C LYS A 37 -9.27 -2.12 -13.55
N PRO A 38 -9.94 -2.82 -12.62
CA PRO A 38 -9.27 -3.78 -11.76
C PRO A 38 -8.81 -5.00 -12.56
N ALA A 39 -7.70 -5.62 -12.14
CA ALA A 39 -7.18 -6.85 -12.75
C ALA A 39 -8.21 -7.99 -12.73
N ALA A 40 -9.15 -7.96 -11.79
CA ALA A 40 -10.28 -8.88 -11.70
C ALA A 40 -11.14 -8.96 -12.98
N LEU A 41 -11.17 -7.91 -13.80
CA LEU A 41 -11.89 -7.95 -15.10
C LEU A 41 -11.26 -8.91 -16.11
N ASN A 42 -9.99 -9.24 -15.95
CA ASN A 42 -9.25 -10.16 -16.82
C ASN A 42 -9.05 -11.53 -16.16
N MET A 43 -9.56 -11.74 -14.94
CA MET A 43 -9.43 -12.99 -14.21
C MET A 43 -10.55 -13.94 -14.61
N ASP A 44 -10.19 -15.17 -14.95
CA ASP A 44 -11.16 -16.23 -15.27
C ASP A 44 -10.54 -17.62 -15.07
N VAL A 45 -11.34 -18.66 -15.28
CA VAL A 45 -10.93 -20.07 -15.27
C VAL A 45 -11.23 -20.68 -16.64
N THR A 46 -10.23 -21.26 -17.28
CA THR A 46 -10.38 -21.96 -18.56
C THR A 46 -11.13 -23.29 -18.38
N ASP A 47 -11.62 -23.87 -19.47
CA ASP A 47 -12.36 -25.15 -19.45
C ASP A 47 -11.54 -26.33 -18.89
N ASP A 48 -10.21 -26.26 -18.98
CA ASP A 48 -9.27 -27.22 -18.38
C ASP A 48 -8.92 -26.89 -16.91
N GLY A 49 -9.62 -25.93 -16.30
CA GLY A 49 -9.50 -25.58 -14.89
C GLY A 49 -8.30 -24.71 -14.54
N LYS A 50 -7.66 -24.03 -15.51
CA LYS A 50 -6.52 -23.14 -15.24
C LYS A 50 -6.97 -21.71 -15.04
N ALA A 51 -6.40 -21.05 -14.03
CA ALA A 51 -6.68 -19.65 -13.77
C ALA A 51 -5.88 -18.73 -14.70
N ILE A 52 -6.55 -17.74 -15.28
CA ILE A 52 -5.95 -16.71 -16.16
C ILE A 52 -6.10 -15.32 -15.51
N GLY A 53 -5.26 -14.35 -15.90
CA GLY A 53 -5.36 -12.95 -15.45
C GLY A 53 -4.87 -12.65 -14.03
N LEU A 54 -4.19 -13.58 -13.38
CA LEU A 54 -3.57 -13.42 -12.05
C LEU A 54 -2.18 -12.76 -12.10
N PHE A 55 -1.54 -12.73 -13.26
CA PHE A 55 -0.21 -12.17 -13.50
C PHE A 55 -0.16 -11.48 -14.86
#